data_AF-A0A522ATU8-F1
#
_entry.id   AF-A0A522ATU8-F1
#
_cell.length_a   1.000
_cell.length_b   1.000
_cell.length_c   1.000
_cell.angle_alpha   90.00
_cell.angle_beta   90.00
_cell.angle_gamma   90.00
#
_symmetry.space_group_name_H-M   'P 1'
#
loop_
_entity.id
_entity.type
_entity.pdbx_description
1 polymer ?
#
loop_
_entity_poly.entity_id
_entity_poly.type
_entity_poly.pdbx_seq_one_letter_code
_entity_poly.pdbx_strand_id
1 'polypeptide(L)'
;MIFRILLVVAAIIFAPLPGAPQTGFDPLLLNIRMSPNALRPPTDMIKQQWTLDGYRLGRLGAQAPRAAIIENDVRQRLLILSAAADGAVLVYRVGDLPVDVAQQLPRMLTCSRARQCQHARSDPSGELGCLALCLLEHLGE
;
A
#
# COMPACT_ATOMS: atom_id res chain seq x y z
N MET A 1 0.30 63.20 -36.62
CA MET A 1 0.65 61.76 -36.54
C MET A 1 0.99 61.43 -35.09
N ILE A 2 0.70 60.18 -34.70
CA ILE A 2 1.08 59.47 -33.46
C ILE A 2 -0.05 59.35 -32.42
N PHE A 3 -0.89 58.35 -32.70
CA PHE A 3 -1.70 57.59 -31.75
C PHE A 3 -0.78 56.98 -30.67
N ARG A 4 -1.10 57.16 -29.39
CA ARG A 4 -0.52 56.37 -28.30
C ARG A 4 -1.60 55.47 -27.71
N ILE A 5 -1.56 54.22 -28.15
CA ILE A 5 -2.41 53.11 -27.71
C ILE A 5 -2.06 52.83 -26.24
N LEU A 6 -3.05 52.97 -25.36
CA LEU A 6 -2.97 52.50 -23.98
C LEU A 6 -3.11 50.97 -24.02
N LEU A 7 -2.01 50.25 -23.79
CA LEU A 7 -2.00 48.79 -23.73
C LEU A 7 -2.34 48.36 -22.30
N VAL A 8 -3.59 47.94 -22.08
CA VAL A 8 -4.05 47.35 -20.83
C VAL A 8 -3.52 45.92 -20.76
N VAL A 9 -2.48 45.68 -19.98
CA VAL A 9 -2.01 44.33 -19.67
C VAL A 9 -2.92 43.75 -18.59
N ALA A 10 -3.87 42.92 -18.99
CA ALA A 10 -4.64 42.09 -18.07
C ALA A 10 -3.72 40.98 -17.52
N ALA A 11 -3.17 41.19 -16.33
CA ALA A 11 -2.50 40.15 -15.57
C ALA A 11 -3.57 39.15 -15.07
N ILE A 12 -3.68 38.01 -15.74
CA ILE A 12 -4.47 36.87 -15.25
C ILE A 12 -3.69 36.26 -14.09
N ILE A 13 -4.06 36.66 -12.87
CA ILE A 13 -3.60 35.99 -11.65
C ILE A 13 -4.35 34.66 -11.61
N PHE A 14 -3.69 33.56 -11.99
CA PHE A 14 -4.13 32.22 -11.66
C PHE A 14 -4.00 32.05 -10.14
N ALA A 15 -5.03 32.44 -9.40
CA ALA A 15 -5.15 32.08 -8.00
C ALA A 15 -5.44 30.58 -7.94
N PRO A 16 -4.63 29.77 -7.23
CA PRO A 16 -5.01 28.39 -6.94
C PRO A 16 -6.30 28.43 -6.11
N LEU A 17 -7.35 27.77 -6.60
CA LEU A 17 -8.60 27.55 -5.86
C LEU A 17 -8.26 26.99 -4.47
N PRO A 18 -8.71 27.62 -3.37
CA PRO A 18 -8.49 27.08 -2.04
C PRO A 18 -9.43 25.90 -1.84
N GLY A 19 -8.85 24.73 -1.58
CA GLY A 19 -9.54 23.62 -0.94
C GLY A 19 -10.56 22.90 -1.82
N ALA A 20 -10.11 22.18 -2.85
CA ALA A 20 -10.71 20.86 -3.01
C ALA A 20 -10.46 20.12 -1.68
N PRO A 21 -11.47 19.50 -1.05
CA PRO A 21 -11.20 18.63 0.07
C PRO A 21 -10.17 17.63 -0.46
N GLN A 22 -8.96 17.65 0.10
CA GLN A 22 -8.16 16.45 0.08
C GLN A 22 -9.06 15.48 0.81
N THR A 23 -9.78 14.63 0.09
CA THR A 23 -10.36 13.43 0.64
C THR A 23 -9.15 12.72 1.23
N GLY A 24 -8.91 13.00 2.51
CA GLY A 24 -7.71 12.61 3.19
C GLY A 24 -7.59 11.12 3.01
N PHE A 25 -6.45 10.67 2.50
CA PHE A 25 -6.17 9.26 2.56
C PHE A 25 -6.12 8.90 4.04
N ASP A 26 -7.16 8.20 4.48
CA ASP A 26 -7.27 7.70 5.85
C ASP A 26 -7.01 6.19 5.81
N PRO A 27 -5.79 5.74 6.18
CA PRO A 27 -5.48 4.32 6.23
C PRO A 27 -6.33 3.55 7.23
N LEU A 28 -7.03 4.21 8.17
CA LEU A 28 -7.98 3.56 9.07
C LEU A 28 -9.21 3.03 8.32
N LEU A 29 -9.48 3.53 7.11
CA LEU A 29 -10.55 3.04 6.23
C LEU A 29 -10.12 1.82 5.41
N LEU A 30 -8.86 1.41 5.51
CA LEU A 30 -8.34 0.24 4.81
C LEU A 30 -8.55 -1.02 5.64
N ASN A 31 -8.88 -2.10 4.93
CA ASN A 31 -9.18 -3.40 5.50
C ASN A 31 -8.16 -4.44 5.01
N ILE A 32 -7.85 -5.40 5.87
CA ILE A 32 -7.02 -6.56 5.51
C ILE A 32 -7.94 -7.77 5.34
N ARG A 33 -7.93 -8.37 4.15
CA ARG A 33 -8.57 -9.66 3.88
C ARG A 33 -7.53 -10.73 3.62
N MET A 34 -7.56 -11.80 4.41
CA MET A 34 -6.65 -12.94 4.25
C MET A 34 -7.15 -13.91 3.18
N SER A 35 -6.21 -14.59 2.53
CA SER A 35 -6.48 -15.65 1.55
C SER A 35 -5.64 -16.90 1.86
N PRO A 36 -6.23 -18.10 1.81
CA PRO A 36 -5.49 -19.35 1.99
C PRO A 36 -4.56 -19.64 0.81
N ASN A 37 -4.82 -19.04 -0.36
CA ASN A 37 -4.03 -19.21 -1.57
C ASN A 37 -3.06 -18.04 -1.75
N ALA A 38 -1.87 -18.35 -2.25
CA ALA A 38 -0.96 -17.34 -2.77
C ALA A 38 -1.65 -16.64 -3.95
N LEU A 39 -1.52 -15.31 -4.03
CA LEU A 39 -2.19 -14.51 -5.03
C LEU A 39 -1.15 -13.81 -5.89
N ARG A 40 -1.27 -14.01 -7.20
CA ARG A 40 -0.56 -13.22 -8.20
C ARG A 40 -1.59 -12.45 -9.00
N PRO A 41 -1.60 -11.11 -8.95
CA PRO A 41 -2.50 -10.32 -9.77
C PRO A 41 -2.21 -10.53 -11.27
N PRO A 42 -3.22 -10.36 -12.15
CA PRO A 42 -2.98 -10.22 -13.59
C PRO A 42 -1.95 -9.12 -13.88
N THR A 43 -1.04 -9.36 -14.84
CA THR A 43 0.10 -8.47 -15.11
C THR A 43 -0.32 -7.04 -15.45
N ASP A 44 -1.43 -6.88 -16.16
CA ASP A 44 -2.03 -5.59 -16.53
C ASP A 44 -2.58 -4.79 -15.33
N MET A 45 -2.84 -5.46 -14.19
CA MET A 45 -3.24 -4.80 -12.94
C MET A 45 -2.06 -4.42 -12.05
N ILE A 46 -0.86 -4.96 -12.29
CA ILE A 46 0.31 -4.70 -11.45
C ILE A 46 0.88 -3.34 -11.83
N LYS A 47 0.69 -2.34 -10.97
CA LYS A 47 1.30 -1.03 -11.14
C LYS A 47 2.77 -1.04 -10.71
N GLN A 48 3.05 -1.71 -9.59
CA GLN A 48 4.39 -1.88 -9.03
C GLN A 48 4.48 -3.21 -8.28
N GLN A 49 5.68 -3.77 -8.20
CA GLN A 49 5.96 -5.01 -7.47
C GLN A 49 7.29 -4.90 -6.74
N TRP A 50 7.34 -5.44 -5.53
CA TRP A 50 8.56 -5.58 -4.74
C TRP A 50 8.66 -6.99 -4.17
N THR A 51 9.89 -7.46 -4.01
CA THR A 51 10.19 -8.57 -3.11
C THR A 51 10.57 -7.97 -1.77
N LEU A 52 10.02 -8.49 -0.68
CA LEU A 52 10.33 -8.01 0.66
C LEU A 52 11.69 -8.56 1.12
N ASP A 53 12.75 -7.86 0.75
CA ASP A 53 14.10 -8.25 1.11
C ASP A 53 14.33 -8.17 2.63
N GLY A 54 15.11 -9.11 3.17
CA GLY A 54 15.41 -9.16 4.61
C GLY A 54 14.27 -9.72 5.48
N TYR A 55 13.23 -10.28 4.86
CA TYR A 55 12.18 -11.05 5.54
C TYR A 55 11.85 -12.31 4.74
N ARG A 56 11.76 -13.44 5.44
CA ARG A 56 11.24 -14.70 4.87
C ARG A 56 10.23 -15.29 5.83
N LEU A 57 9.13 -15.76 5.26
CA LEU A 57 8.12 -16.49 6.01
C LEU A 57 8.72 -17.78 6.56
N GLY A 58 8.28 -18.16 7.76
CA GLY A 58 8.53 -19.49 8.29
C GLY A 58 7.83 -20.57 7.46
N ARG A 59 7.98 -21.83 7.88
CA ARG A 59 7.16 -22.92 7.35
C ARG A 59 5.71 -22.70 7.76
N LEU A 60 4.90 -22.23 6.80
CA LEU A 60 3.48 -22.02 6.96
C LEU A 60 2.74 -23.36 7.09
N GLY A 61 1.86 -23.47 8.08
CA GLY A 61 0.96 -24.62 8.22
C GLY A 61 -0.08 -24.68 7.09
N ALA A 62 -0.77 -25.81 6.95
CA ALA A 62 -1.75 -26.01 5.88
C ALA A 62 -2.90 -24.99 5.88
N GLN A 63 -3.26 -24.48 7.06
CA GLN A 63 -4.34 -23.50 7.27
C GLN A 63 -3.83 -22.06 7.34
N ALA A 64 -2.52 -21.84 7.29
CA ALA A 64 -1.97 -20.50 7.37
C ALA A 64 -2.24 -19.76 6.05
N PRO A 65 -2.63 -18.47 6.12
CA PRO A 65 -2.89 -17.71 4.92
C PRO A 65 -1.61 -17.51 4.10
N ARG A 66 -1.78 -17.53 2.78
CA ARG A 66 -0.70 -17.37 1.80
C ARG A 66 -0.78 -16.05 1.04
N ALA A 67 -1.85 -15.28 1.23
CA ALA A 67 -1.90 -13.89 0.79
C ALA A 67 -2.70 -13.02 1.78
N ALA A 68 -2.37 -11.74 1.82
CA ALA A 68 -3.11 -10.69 2.50
C ALA A 68 -3.42 -9.59 1.49
N ILE A 69 -4.68 -9.16 1.42
CA ILE A 69 -5.16 -8.14 0.51
C ILE A 69 -5.51 -6.91 1.34
N ILE A 70 -4.89 -5.77 1.03
CA ILE A 70 -5.27 -4.48 1.60
C ILE A 70 -6.22 -3.81 0.61
N GLU A 71 -7.43 -3.50 1.06
CA GLU A 71 -8.51 -2.92 0.25
C GLU A 71 -9.20 -1.77 0.97
N ASN A 72 -9.82 -0.86 0.23
CA ASN A 72 -10.66 0.18 0.82
C ASN A 72 -12.07 -0.34 1.15
N ASP A 73 -12.91 0.54 1.70
CA ASP A 73 -14.31 0.30 2.07
C ASP A 73 -15.20 -0.18 0.91
N VAL A 74 -14.93 0.27 -0.31
CA VAL A 74 -15.60 -0.19 -1.54
C VAL A 74 -14.98 -1.46 -2.13
N ARG A 75 -14.14 -2.18 -1.37
CA ARG A 75 -13.45 -3.44 -1.75
C ARG A 75 -12.54 -3.32 -2.98
N GLN A 76 -12.09 -2.11 -3.30
CA GLN A 76 -11.03 -1.91 -4.27
C GLN A 76 -9.71 -2.38 -3.66
N ARG A 77 -9.08 -3.36 -4.32
CA ARG A 77 -7.78 -3.88 -3.90
C ARG A 77 -6.72 -2.83 -4.19
N LEU A 78 -5.90 -2.52 -3.19
CA LEU A 78 -4.83 -1.52 -3.29
C LEU A 78 -3.46 -2.19 -3.26
N LEU A 79 -3.25 -3.07 -2.28
CA LEU A 79 -2.02 -3.86 -2.13
C LEU A 79 -2.34 -5.34 -1.93
N ILE A 80 -1.42 -6.20 -2.36
CA ILE A 80 -1.47 -7.63 -2.10
C ILE A 80 -0.09 -8.08 -1.63
N LEU A 81 -0.02 -8.64 -0.43
CA LEU A 81 1.14 -9.40 0.04
C LEU A 81 0.88 -10.87 -0.28
N SER A 82 1.83 -11.55 -0.91
CA SER A 82 1.72 -12.97 -1.24
C SER A 82 2.96 -13.74 -0.85
N ALA A 83 2.77 -14.90 -0.25
CA ALA A 83 3.82 -15.87 0.00
C ALA A 83 4.23 -16.55 -1.31
N ALA A 84 5.52 -16.56 -1.60
CA ALA A 84 6.13 -17.38 -2.65
C ALA A 84 6.45 -18.79 -2.10
N ALA A 85 6.68 -19.74 -3.01
CA ALA A 85 6.95 -21.13 -2.65
C ALA A 85 8.24 -21.31 -1.83
N ASP A 86 9.21 -20.41 -2.00
CA ASP A 86 10.48 -20.41 -1.27
C ASP A 86 10.42 -19.62 0.05
N GLY A 87 9.24 -19.12 0.44
CA GLY A 87 9.03 -18.31 1.64
C GLY A 87 9.33 -16.82 1.45
N ALA A 88 9.71 -16.36 0.25
CA ALA A 88 9.77 -14.92 -0.02
C ALA A 88 8.37 -14.30 0.06
N VAL A 89 8.30 -13.02 0.42
CA VAL A 89 7.04 -12.25 0.40
C VAL A 89 7.09 -11.29 -0.78
N LEU A 90 6.10 -11.39 -1.66
CA LEU A 90 5.92 -10.48 -2.78
C LEU A 90 4.86 -9.45 -2.40
N VAL A 91 5.15 -8.17 -2.66
CA VAL A 91 4.21 -7.05 -2.44
C VAL A 91 3.85 -6.48 -3.80
N TYR A 92 2.56 -6.51 -4.13
CA TYR A 92 2.03 -5.95 -5.36
C TYR A 92 1.20 -4.71 -5.05
N ARG A 93 1.46 -3.61 -5.74
CA ARG A 93 0.54 -2.48 -5.83
C ARG A 93 -0.34 -2.65 -7.05
N VAL A 94 -1.65 -2.68 -6.81
CA VAL A 94 -2.67 -2.87 -7.86
C VAL A 94 -3.66 -1.72 -7.93
N GLY A 95 -3.83 -0.97 -6.83
CA GLY A 95 -4.66 0.23 -6.77
C GLY A 95 -3.84 1.52 -6.66
N ASP A 96 -4.52 2.65 -6.84
CA ASP A 96 -3.95 3.96 -6.57
C ASP A 96 -3.85 4.19 -5.07
N LEU A 97 -2.68 4.66 -4.66
CA LEU A 97 -2.35 5.03 -3.29
C LEU A 97 -1.60 6.35 -3.35
N PRO A 98 -1.97 7.36 -2.56
CA PRO A 98 -1.29 8.65 -2.54
C PRO A 98 0.01 8.64 -1.71
N VAL A 99 0.58 7.45 -1.50
CA VAL A 99 1.81 7.23 -0.74
C VAL A 99 2.78 6.36 -1.53
N ASP A 100 4.07 6.58 -1.32
CA ASP A 100 5.13 5.74 -1.89
C ASP A 100 5.32 4.50 -1.02
N VAL A 101 4.71 3.39 -1.45
CA VAL A 101 4.74 2.10 -0.76
C VAL A 101 6.18 1.62 -0.53
N ALA A 102 7.11 1.90 -1.46
CA ALA A 102 8.48 1.45 -1.35
C ALA A 102 9.19 2.06 -0.13
N GLN A 103 8.88 3.31 0.21
CA GLN A 103 9.45 3.99 1.38
C GLN A 103 8.91 3.43 2.70
N GLN A 104 7.76 2.78 2.67
CA GLN A 104 7.12 2.21 3.86
C GLN A 104 7.56 0.77 4.15
N LEU A 105 8.11 0.05 3.16
CA LEU A 105 8.56 -1.35 3.36
C LEU A 105 9.62 -1.49 4.47
N PRO A 106 10.66 -0.63 4.59
CA PRO A 106 11.62 -0.72 5.69
C PRO A 106 11.00 -0.47 7.07
N ARG A 107 10.00 0.42 7.15
CA ARG A 107 9.27 0.69 8.40
C ARG A 107 8.40 -0.50 8.80
N MET A 108 7.66 -1.06 7.84
CA MET A 108 6.92 -2.32 8.02
C MET A 108 7.84 -3.44 8.54
N LEU A 109 9.05 -3.58 7.99
CA LEU A 109 10.01 -4.57 8.48
C LEU A 109 10.43 -4.33 9.94
N THR A 110 10.67 -3.08 10.31
CA THR A 110 11.00 -2.70 11.69
C THR A 110 9.84 -3.04 12.63
N CYS A 111 8.60 -2.67 12.26
CA CYS A 111 7.40 -3.05 12.99
C CYS A 111 7.27 -4.58 13.12
N SER A 112 7.48 -5.33 12.04
CA SER A 112 7.31 -6.79 12.04
C SER A 112 8.26 -7.50 13.00
N ARG A 113 9.48 -6.97 13.16
CA ARG A 113 10.48 -7.48 14.10
C ARG A 113 10.10 -7.15 15.53
N ALA A 114 9.69 -5.91 15.79
CA ALA A 114 9.22 -5.49 17.11
C ALA A 114 8.01 -6.32 17.58
N ARG A 115 7.07 -6.63 16.67
CA ARG A 115 5.91 -7.49 16.92
C ARG A 115 6.23 -8.98 16.87
N GLN A 116 7.45 -9.35 16.50
CA GLN A 116 7.89 -10.73 16.32
C GLN A 116 6.95 -11.54 15.42
N CYS A 117 6.52 -10.98 14.28
CA CYS A 117 5.50 -11.58 13.40
C CYS A 117 5.81 -13.04 13.00
N GLN A 118 7.10 -13.40 12.89
CA GLN A 118 7.56 -14.77 12.63
C GLN A 118 7.08 -15.84 13.63
N HIS A 119 6.68 -15.41 14.84
CA HIS A 119 6.15 -16.28 15.89
C HIS A 119 4.62 -16.33 15.91
N ALA A 120 3.92 -15.53 15.12
CA ALA A 120 2.45 -15.50 15.04
C ALA A 120 1.85 -16.72 14.31
N ARG A 121 2.50 -17.89 14.37
CA ARG A 121 2.13 -19.09 13.62
C ARG A 121 0.84 -19.75 14.11
N SER A 122 0.47 -19.48 15.36
CA SER A 122 -0.77 -19.93 15.99
C SER A 122 -1.93 -18.94 15.85
N ASP A 123 -1.67 -17.75 15.30
CA ASP A 123 -2.72 -16.76 15.04
C ASP A 123 -3.51 -17.14 13.78
N PRO A 124 -4.85 -16.99 13.75
CA PRO A 124 -5.65 -17.24 12.55
C PRO A 124 -5.22 -16.41 11.32
N SER A 125 -4.76 -15.17 11.54
CA SER A 125 -4.21 -14.29 10.52
C SER A 125 -2.77 -14.67 10.17
N GLY A 126 -2.11 -15.42 11.04
CA GLY A 126 -0.76 -15.91 10.86
C GLY A 126 0.30 -14.80 10.78
N GLU A 127 1.52 -15.23 10.45
CA GLU A 127 2.66 -14.36 10.21
C GLU A 127 2.38 -13.29 9.13
N LEU A 128 1.69 -13.67 8.04
CA LEU A 128 1.39 -12.77 6.93
C LEU A 128 0.37 -11.69 7.29
N GLY A 129 -0.60 -12.00 8.15
CA GLY A 129 -1.55 -11.01 8.66
C GLY A 129 -0.86 -9.97 9.54
N CYS A 130 0.08 -10.41 10.39
CA CYS A 130 0.92 -9.50 11.19
C CYS A 130 1.76 -8.56 10.31
N LEU A 131 2.35 -9.07 9.23
CA LEU A 131 3.06 -8.24 8.24
C LEU A 131 2.13 -7.23 7.57
N ALA A 132 0.95 -7.66 7.13
CA ALA A 132 -0.01 -6.79 6.47
C ALA A 132 -0.47 -5.66 7.41
N LEU A 133 -0.64 -5.95 8.70
CA LEU A 133 -0.97 -4.95 9.72
C LEU A 133 0.14 -3.91 9.89
N CYS A 134 1.40 -4.36 9.98
CA CYS A 134 2.54 -3.43 10.01
C CYS A 134 2.63 -2.55 8.75
N LEU A 135 2.27 -3.08 7.58
CA LEU A 135 2.24 -2.25 6.37
C LEU A 135 1.14 -1.19 6.48
N LEU A 136 -0.06 -1.62 6.86
CA LEU A 136 -1.24 -0.77 7.00
C LEU A 136 -0.98 0.43 7.91
N GLU A 137 -0.37 0.19 9.08
CA GLU A 137 -0.05 1.22 10.07
C GLU A 137 0.89 2.30 9.51
N HIS A 138 1.86 1.91 8.68
CA HIS A 138 2.81 2.86 8.09
C HIS A 138 2.34 3.48 6.77
N LEU A 139 1.18 3.08 6.22
CA LEU A 139 0.61 3.80 5.08
C LEU A 139 0.11 5.19 5.50
N GLY A 140 -0.18 5.41 6.79
CA GLY A 140 -0.70 6.68 7.33
C GLY A 140 0.30 7.69 7.82
N GLU A 141 1.58 7.37 7.74
CA GLU A 141 2.70 8.16 8.27
C GLU A 141 3.58 8.74 7.16
#